data_AF-A0AAQ1SUT5-F1
#
_entry.id   AF-A0AAQ1SUT5-F1
#
_cell.length_a   1.000
_cell.length_b   1.000
_cell.length_c   1.000
_cell.angle_alpha   90.00
_cell.angle_beta   90.00
_cell.angle_gamma   90.00
#
_symmetry.space_group_name_H-M   'P 1'
#
loop_
_entity.id
_entity.type
_entity.pdbx_description
1 polymer ?
#
loop_
_entity_poly.entity_id
_entity_poly.type
_entity_poly.pdbx_seq_one_letter_code
_entity_poly.pdbx_strand_id
1 'polypeptide(L)'
;MEAELRTGAHGDYRTLDWNTGCDVNLGTIVRQLPQVVMGRYVAIAWSDSAQYNLSAAEIELGWECVGDLVLSPLITDIAQLPTPGFDEWYIFERMPDWTKLSKFRRAIAFQPFADGVEADDFWSQIEDLQPEHALLGACPSLLLITRDEAIYERTLALCTASAFPIDGW
;
A
#
# COMPACT_ATOMS: atom_id res chain seq x y z
N MET A 1 12.34 16.95 -11.33
CA MET A 1 12.86 15.69 -10.74
C MET A 1 12.72 14.64 -11.81
N GLU A 2 13.77 13.86 -12.05
CA GLU A 2 13.74 12.76 -13.01
C GLU A 2 12.95 11.60 -12.42
N ALA A 3 12.17 10.90 -13.25
CA ALA A 3 11.52 9.69 -12.82
C ALA A 3 12.58 8.63 -12.49
N GLU A 4 12.50 8.05 -11.29
CA GLU A 4 13.45 7.04 -10.81
C GLU A 4 12.67 5.78 -10.46
N LEU A 5 13.19 4.63 -10.87
CA LEU A 5 12.64 3.31 -10.58
C LEU A 5 13.69 2.50 -9.83
N ARG A 6 13.36 2.07 -8.62
CA ARG A 6 14.21 1.22 -7.78
C ARG A 6 13.48 -0.09 -7.51
N THR A 7 14.19 -1.20 -7.69
CA THR A 7 13.67 -2.54 -7.41
C THR A 7 14.49 -3.18 -6.31
N GLY A 8 13.88 -4.05 -5.52
CA GLY A 8 14.57 -4.83 -4.50
C GLY A 8 13.85 -6.14 -4.18
N ALA A 9 14.42 -6.88 -3.24
CA ALA A 9 13.83 -8.10 -2.71
C ALA A 9 14.20 -8.27 -1.24
N HIS A 10 13.27 -8.81 -0.46
CA HIS A 10 13.47 -9.16 0.95
C HIS A 10 12.70 -10.45 1.26
N GLY A 11 13.41 -11.54 1.52
CA GLY A 11 12.79 -12.87 1.63
C GLY A 11 11.95 -13.20 0.40
N ASP A 12 10.67 -13.50 0.61
CA ASP A 12 9.70 -13.81 -0.45
C ASP A 12 9.11 -12.56 -1.13
N TYR A 13 9.42 -11.36 -0.63
CA TYR A 13 8.88 -10.12 -1.19
C TYR A 13 9.77 -9.56 -2.29
N ARG A 14 9.10 -8.99 -3.29
CA ARG A 14 9.68 -8.06 -4.26
C ARG A 14 9.24 -6.65 -3.91
N THR A 15 10.13 -5.70 -4.12
CA THR A 15 9.86 -4.28 -3.90
C THR A 15 10.05 -3.49 -5.18
N LEU A 16 9.15 -2.54 -5.41
CA LEU A 16 9.16 -1.63 -6.54
C LEU A 16 8.84 -0.24 -6.01
N ASP A 17 9.83 0.64 -5.99
CA ASP A 17 9.71 2.04 -5.63
C ASP A 17 9.87 2.88 -6.89
N TRP A 18 8.83 3.63 -7.25
CA TRP A 18 8.87 4.48 -8.42
C TRP A 18 8.47 5.91 -8.08
N ASN A 19 9.33 6.83 -8.47
CA ASN A 19 9.13 8.26 -8.38
C ASN A 19 8.69 8.77 -9.76
N THR A 20 7.50 9.38 -9.84
CA THR A 20 7.00 9.94 -11.11
C THR A 20 7.23 11.45 -11.23
N GLY A 21 7.81 12.08 -10.21
CA GLY A 21 7.91 13.53 -10.10
C GLY A 21 6.58 14.25 -9.83
N CYS A 22 5.48 13.49 -9.69
CA CYS A 22 4.12 13.96 -9.43
C CYS A 22 3.51 13.22 -8.22
N ASP A 23 2.45 13.76 -7.63
CA ASP A 23 1.67 13.06 -6.59
C ASP A 23 1.02 11.80 -7.16
N VAL A 24 1.62 10.64 -6.90
CA VAL A 24 1.02 9.35 -7.24
C VAL A 24 0.10 8.92 -6.10
N ASN A 25 -1.20 8.97 -6.37
CA ASN A 25 -2.20 8.44 -5.44
C ASN A 25 -2.27 6.90 -5.54
N LEU A 26 -2.26 6.19 -4.40
CA LEU A 26 -2.47 4.74 -4.34
C LEU A 26 -3.70 4.27 -5.14
N GLY A 27 -4.75 5.09 -5.16
CA GLY A 27 -5.97 4.84 -5.92
C GLY A 27 -5.77 4.75 -7.44
N THR A 28 -4.69 5.31 -8.00
CA THR A 28 -4.36 5.11 -9.42
C THR A 28 -3.94 3.67 -9.69
N ILE A 29 -3.09 3.11 -8.82
CA ILE A 29 -2.67 1.69 -8.93
C ILE A 29 -3.85 0.77 -8.74
N VAL A 30 -4.70 1.03 -7.76
CA VAL A 30 -5.91 0.22 -7.52
C VAL A 30 -6.87 0.26 -8.71
N ARG A 31 -7.00 1.42 -9.39
CA ARG A 31 -7.84 1.51 -10.59
C ARG A 31 -7.24 0.78 -11.80
N GLN A 32 -5.92 0.83 -11.98
CA GLN A 32 -5.24 0.16 -13.09
C GLN A 32 -5.06 -1.34 -12.85
N LEU A 33 -4.89 -1.75 -11.59
CA LEU A 33 -4.73 -3.13 -11.15
C LEU A 33 -5.71 -3.45 -10.00
N PRO A 34 -7.03 -3.54 -10.27
CA PRO A 34 -8.02 -3.86 -9.24
C PRO A 34 -7.74 -5.17 -8.50
N GLN A 35 -7.12 -6.12 -9.19
CA GLN A 35 -6.70 -7.40 -8.62
C GLN A 35 -5.73 -7.28 -7.44
N VAL A 36 -5.15 -6.10 -7.15
CA VAL A 36 -4.35 -5.90 -5.94
C VAL A 36 -5.23 -5.99 -4.70
N VAL A 37 -6.48 -5.53 -4.76
CA VAL A 37 -7.40 -5.42 -3.61
C VAL A 37 -8.61 -6.34 -3.71
N MET A 38 -9.03 -6.70 -4.91
CA MET A 38 -10.23 -7.52 -5.14
C MET A 38 -10.08 -8.91 -4.52
N GLY A 39 -11.11 -9.35 -3.81
CA GLY A 39 -11.14 -10.63 -3.09
C GLY A 39 -10.19 -10.68 -1.89
N ARG A 40 -9.72 -9.53 -1.40
CA ARG A 40 -8.79 -9.41 -0.28
C ARG A 40 -9.32 -8.43 0.76
N TYR A 41 -8.64 -8.37 1.89
CA TYR A 41 -8.90 -7.39 2.93
C TYR A 41 -7.83 -6.31 2.89
N VAL A 42 -8.23 -5.07 3.16
CA VAL A 42 -7.35 -3.90 3.19
C VAL A 42 -7.29 -3.37 4.62
N ALA A 43 -6.09 -3.16 5.13
CA ALA A 43 -5.83 -2.42 6.35
C ALA A 43 -5.18 -1.09 5.98
N ILE A 44 -5.80 0.00 6.40
CA ILE A 44 -5.33 1.36 6.19
C ILE A 44 -4.64 1.80 7.47
N ALA A 45 -3.34 2.07 7.38
CA ALA A 45 -2.55 2.56 8.51
C ALA A 45 -2.55 4.09 8.59
N TRP A 46 -2.64 4.78 7.44
CA TRP A 46 -2.53 6.24 7.40
C TRP A 46 -3.21 6.86 6.19
N SER A 47 -3.71 8.08 6.37
CA SER A 47 -4.41 8.85 5.35
C SER A 47 -4.12 10.34 5.53
N ASP A 48 -3.50 10.97 4.52
CA ASP A 48 -3.30 12.41 4.39
C ASP A 48 -2.92 13.11 5.72
N SER A 49 -1.73 12.77 6.23
CA SER A 49 -1.16 13.36 7.45
C SER A 49 -1.90 13.07 8.77
N ALA A 50 -2.92 12.21 8.78
CA ALA A 50 -3.63 11.82 10.01
C ALA A 50 -4.08 10.35 10.02
N GLN A 51 -4.57 9.91 11.18
CA GLN A 51 -5.27 8.63 11.29
C GLN A 51 -6.61 8.73 10.56
N TYR A 52 -6.92 7.70 9.78
CA TYR A 52 -8.18 7.64 9.05
C TYR A 52 -9.35 7.43 10.01
N ASN A 53 -10.36 8.30 9.92
CA ASN A 53 -11.58 8.18 10.73
C ASN A 53 -12.71 7.65 9.85
N LEU A 54 -13.31 6.54 10.28
CA LEU A 54 -14.45 5.94 9.60
C LEU A 54 -15.69 6.84 9.69
N SER A 55 -16.37 7.00 8.55
CA SER A 55 -17.72 7.53 8.47
C SER A 55 -18.76 6.48 8.87
N ALA A 56 -19.97 6.92 9.21
CA ALA A 56 -21.08 6.01 9.52
C ALA A 56 -21.39 5.07 8.35
N ALA A 57 -21.30 5.55 7.11
CA ALA A 57 -21.54 4.73 5.92
C ALA A 57 -20.50 3.60 5.78
N GLU A 58 -19.23 3.86 6.11
CA GLU A 58 -18.19 2.83 6.05
C GLU A 58 -18.35 1.79 7.15
N ILE A 59 -18.74 2.21 8.35
CA ILE A 59 -19.10 1.28 9.44
C ILE A 59 -20.27 0.39 9.02
N GLU A 60 -21.30 0.96 8.38
CA GLU A 60 -22.43 0.19 7.83
C GLU A 60 -22.02 -0.78 6.73
N LEU A 61 -20.99 -0.45 5.96
CA LEU A 61 -20.38 -1.35 4.97
C LEU A 61 -19.49 -2.43 5.62
N GLY A 62 -19.28 -2.40 6.94
CA GLY A 62 -18.54 -3.40 7.69
C GLY A 62 -17.05 -3.06 7.87
N TRP A 63 -16.66 -1.81 7.71
CA TRP A 63 -15.32 -1.36 8.09
C TRP A 63 -15.20 -1.22 9.61
N GLU A 64 -14.02 -1.52 10.14
CA GLU A 64 -13.77 -1.56 11.58
C GLU A 64 -12.41 -0.94 11.93
N CYS A 65 -12.29 -0.36 13.12
CA CYS A 65 -11.00 0.12 13.64
C CYS A 65 -10.38 -0.93 14.56
N VAL A 66 -9.12 -1.28 14.33
CA VAL A 66 -8.32 -2.18 15.17
C VAL A 66 -7.00 -1.50 15.52
N GLY A 67 -6.89 -1.04 16.77
CA GLY A 67 -5.76 -0.21 17.18
C GLY A 67 -5.71 1.06 16.34
N ASP A 68 -4.58 1.26 15.65
CA ASP A 68 -4.38 2.41 14.75
C ASP A 68 -4.76 2.12 13.29
N LEU A 69 -5.18 0.89 12.98
CA LEU A 69 -5.56 0.45 11.64
C LEU A 69 -7.06 0.56 11.41
N VAL A 70 -7.43 0.90 10.18
CA VAL A 70 -8.80 0.79 9.68
C VAL A 70 -8.88 -0.39 8.73
N LEU A 71 -9.68 -1.40 9.09
CA LEU A 71 -9.79 -2.66 8.37
C LEU A 71 -11.05 -2.69 7.52
N SER A 72 -10.92 -3.14 6.29
CA SER A 72 -12.02 -3.34 5.38
C SER A 72 -12.70 -4.69 5.60
N PRO A 73 -13.99 -4.82 5.23
CA PRO A 73 -14.56 -6.12 4.90
C PRO A 73 -13.85 -6.70 3.67
N LEU A 74 -14.18 -7.94 3.30
CA LEU A 74 -13.68 -8.52 2.04
C LEU A 74 -14.08 -7.64 0.86
N ILE A 75 -13.09 -7.10 0.15
CA ILE A 75 -13.33 -6.19 -0.97
C ILE A 75 -13.87 -6.98 -2.16
N THR A 76 -15.08 -6.62 -2.57
CA THR A 76 -15.78 -7.20 -3.72
C THR A 76 -16.05 -6.19 -4.82
N ASP A 77 -15.89 -4.90 -4.52
CA ASP A 77 -15.94 -3.80 -5.46
C ASP A 77 -14.94 -2.73 -5.00
N ILE A 78 -14.12 -2.22 -5.93
CA ILE A 78 -13.18 -1.13 -5.64
C ILE A 78 -13.88 0.16 -5.20
N ALA A 79 -15.17 0.34 -5.50
CA ALA A 79 -15.98 1.46 -5.02
C ALA A 79 -16.24 1.41 -3.50
N GLN A 80 -16.02 0.26 -2.85
CA GLN A 80 -16.07 0.12 -1.39
C GLN A 80 -14.86 0.74 -0.71
N LEU A 81 -13.78 0.97 -1.46
CA LEU A 81 -12.59 1.61 -0.94
C LEU A 81 -12.85 3.11 -0.79
N PRO A 82 -12.42 3.70 0.33
CA PRO A 82 -12.61 5.11 0.53
C PRO A 82 -11.87 5.97 -0.50
N THR A 83 -12.40 7.17 -0.74
CA THR A 83 -11.87 8.14 -1.71
C THR A 83 -11.83 9.56 -1.13
N PRO A 84 -10.76 10.36 -1.33
CA PRO A 84 -9.36 10.03 -1.60
C PRO A 84 -8.37 10.53 -0.51
N GLY A 85 -7.19 9.90 -0.40
CA GLY A 85 -6.04 10.43 0.35
C GLY A 85 -5.33 9.41 1.23
N PHE A 86 -4.84 8.30 0.66
CA PHE A 86 -4.21 7.24 1.45
C PHE A 86 -2.74 7.08 1.14
N ASP A 87 -1.98 6.98 2.21
CA ASP A 87 -0.53 6.96 2.16
C ASP A 87 0.03 5.56 2.52
N GLU A 88 -0.71 4.71 3.22
CA GLU A 88 -0.18 3.40 3.65
C GLU A 88 -1.27 2.34 3.82
N TRP A 89 -1.28 1.36 2.90
CA TRP A 89 -2.21 0.23 2.86
C TRP A 89 -1.49 -1.11 2.92
N TYR A 90 -2.06 -2.04 3.68
CA TYR A 90 -1.65 -3.43 3.75
C TYR A 90 -2.80 -4.31 3.29
N ILE A 91 -2.53 -5.20 2.35
CA ILE A 91 -3.54 -6.03 1.71
C ILE A 91 -3.28 -7.49 2.08
N PHE A 92 -4.31 -8.16 2.57
CA PHE A 92 -4.24 -9.52 3.09
C PHE A 92 -5.20 -10.43 2.35
N GLU A 93 -4.73 -11.61 1.94
CA GLU A 93 -5.63 -12.68 1.46
C GLU A 93 -6.51 -13.20 2.62
N ARG A 94 -5.92 -13.29 3.82
CA ARG A 94 -6.60 -13.71 5.04
C ARG A 94 -6.21 -12.75 6.16
N MET A 95 -7.18 -12.27 6.93
CA MET A 95 -6.86 -11.32 8.00
C MET A 95 -5.94 -11.94 9.06
N PRO A 96 -4.85 -11.24 9.46
CA PRO A 96 -4.02 -11.65 10.57
C PRO A 96 -4.78 -11.61 11.90
N ASP A 97 -4.21 -12.28 12.91
CA ASP A 97 -4.74 -12.21 14.26
C ASP A 97 -4.75 -10.77 14.79
N TRP A 98 -5.83 -10.44 15.52
CA TRP A 98 -6.06 -9.11 16.09
C TRP A 98 -4.92 -8.62 17.01
N THR A 99 -4.24 -9.55 17.69
CA THR A 99 -3.10 -9.25 18.57
C THR A 99 -1.86 -8.79 17.82
N LYS A 100 -1.71 -9.17 16.54
CA LYS A 100 -0.63 -8.70 15.67
C LYS A 100 -0.98 -7.34 15.08
N LEU A 101 -2.20 -7.18 14.59
CA LEU A 101 -2.71 -5.92 14.02
C LEU A 101 -2.70 -4.76 15.02
N SER A 102 -3.03 -5.02 16.29
CA SER A 102 -3.02 -3.99 17.35
C SER A 102 -1.62 -3.48 17.72
N LYS A 103 -0.56 -4.19 17.33
CA LYS A 103 0.84 -3.78 17.56
C LYS A 103 1.45 -3.08 16.34
N PHE A 104 0.68 -2.95 15.27
CA PHE A 104 1.14 -2.40 14.00
C PHE A 104 1.73 -1.00 14.19
N ARG A 105 2.94 -0.80 13.67
CA ARG A 105 3.63 0.49 13.58
C ARG A 105 3.63 0.94 12.12
N ARG A 106 3.23 2.19 11.89
CA ARG A 106 3.27 2.83 10.56
C ARG A 106 4.69 2.92 10.01
N ALA A 107 4.81 2.95 8.69
CA ALA A 107 6.06 2.98 7.96
C ALA A 107 6.40 4.31 7.28
N ILE A 108 5.43 5.25 7.16
CA ILE A 108 5.53 6.52 6.41
C ILE A 108 6.74 7.44 6.74
N ALA A 109 7.52 7.16 7.77
CA ALA A 109 8.68 7.98 8.13
C ALA A 109 10.03 7.49 7.59
N PHE A 110 10.14 6.30 6.98
CA PHE A 110 11.45 5.76 6.59
C PHE A 110 11.42 5.04 5.24
N GLN A 111 12.51 5.17 4.49
CA GLN A 111 12.75 4.35 3.31
C GLN A 111 12.99 2.91 3.81
N PRO A 112 12.18 1.91 3.44
CA PRO A 112 12.43 0.52 3.82
C PRO A 112 13.70 -0.08 3.16
N PHE A 113 14.40 0.75 2.39
CA PHE A 113 15.69 0.50 1.76
C PHE A 113 16.87 1.13 2.53
N ALA A 114 16.62 1.86 3.62
CA ALA A 114 17.69 2.40 4.45
C ALA A 114 18.20 1.33 5.41
N ASP A 115 19.50 1.34 5.70
CA ASP A 115 20.06 0.51 6.77
C ASP A 115 19.68 1.11 8.13
N GLY A 116 19.22 0.29 9.07
CA GLY A 116 18.98 0.71 10.45
C GLY A 116 17.83 -0.03 11.14
N VAL A 117 17.72 0.21 12.46
CA VAL A 117 16.74 -0.46 13.33
C VAL A 117 15.30 -0.25 12.85
N GLU A 118 14.99 0.90 12.26
CA GLU A 118 13.64 1.19 11.74
C GLU A 118 13.27 0.31 10.54
N ALA A 119 14.23 0.05 9.64
CA ALA A 119 14.01 -0.86 8.52
C ALA A 119 13.93 -2.32 8.99
N ASP A 120 14.75 -2.72 9.97
CA ASP A 120 14.69 -4.06 10.57
C ASP A 120 13.33 -4.30 11.26
N ASP A 121 12.85 -3.32 12.03
CA ASP A 121 11.54 -3.39 12.71
C ASP A 121 10.39 -3.46 11.71
N PHE A 122 10.48 -2.70 10.61
CA PHE A 122 9.50 -2.76 9.52
C PHE A 122 9.47 -4.12 8.85
N TRP A 123 10.62 -4.65 8.43
CA TRP A 123 10.68 -5.94 7.77
C TRP A 123 10.23 -7.07 8.70
N SER A 124 10.62 -7.02 9.97
CA SER A 124 10.11 -7.94 11.00
C SER A 124 8.58 -7.91 11.10
N GLN A 125 7.98 -6.72 11.03
CA GLN A 125 6.52 -6.57 11.03
C GLN A 125 5.86 -7.11 9.74
N ILE A 126 6.43 -6.86 8.56
CA ILE A 126 5.96 -7.42 7.28
C ILE A 126 6.05 -8.95 7.30
N GLU A 127 7.12 -9.51 7.86
CA GLU A 127 7.32 -10.95 7.98
C GLU A 127 6.36 -11.59 8.99
N ASP A 128 6.04 -10.92 10.10
CA ASP A 128 5.10 -11.43 11.10
C ASP A 128 3.63 -11.35 10.65
N LEU A 129 3.27 -10.26 9.97
CA LEU A 129 1.90 -10.02 9.50
C LEU A 129 1.59 -10.70 8.18
N GLN A 130 2.60 -10.89 7.35
CA GLN A 130 2.46 -11.50 6.03
C GLN A 130 1.33 -10.87 5.19
N PRO A 131 1.38 -9.56 4.85
CA PRO A 131 0.52 -8.99 3.82
C PRO A 131 0.87 -9.53 2.42
N GLU A 132 -0.12 -9.76 1.57
CA GLU A 132 0.11 -10.14 0.17
C GLU A 132 0.73 -8.99 -0.63
N HIS A 133 0.25 -7.77 -0.33
CA HIS A 133 0.76 -6.53 -0.88
C HIS A 133 0.82 -5.47 0.23
N ALA A 134 1.85 -4.63 0.22
CA ALA A 134 1.85 -3.35 0.92
C ALA A 134 2.04 -2.24 -0.13
N LEU A 135 1.23 -1.19 0.00
CA LEU A 135 1.25 -0.02 -0.86
C LEU A 135 1.52 1.21 0.02
N LEU A 136 2.66 1.85 -0.20
CA LEU A 136 3.10 3.00 0.57
C LEU A 136 3.27 4.18 -0.40
N GLY A 137 2.42 5.20 -0.27
CA GLY A 137 2.55 6.47 -0.95
C GLY A 137 3.37 7.44 -0.10
N ALA A 138 4.42 8.01 -0.70
CA ALA A 138 5.22 9.07 -0.09
C ALA A 138 5.62 10.05 -1.20
N CYS A 139 4.93 11.19 -1.33
CA CYS A 139 5.18 12.12 -2.43
C CYS A 139 6.70 12.46 -2.57
N PRO A 140 7.30 12.27 -3.76
CA PRO A 140 6.70 11.92 -5.07
C PRO A 140 6.77 10.43 -5.48
N SER A 141 7.13 9.54 -4.55
CA SER A 141 7.27 8.10 -4.79
C SER A 141 6.08 7.27 -4.32
N LEU A 142 5.92 6.11 -4.96
CA LEU A 142 5.03 5.06 -4.53
C LEU A 142 5.83 3.76 -4.46
N LEU A 143 5.71 3.08 -3.33
CA LEU A 143 6.33 1.81 -3.06
C LEU A 143 5.28 0.70 -3.03
N LEU A 144 5.51 -0.31 -3.87
CA LEU A 144 4.86 -1.61 -3.80
C LEU A 144 5.81 -2.61 -3.15
N ILE A 145 5.32 -3.36 -2.18
CA ILE A 145 5.95 -4.55 -1.63
C ILE A 145 4.98 -5.71 -1.86
N THR A 146 5.39 -6.79 -2.52
CA THR A 146 4.46 -7.89 -2.82
C THR A 146 5.12 -9.25 -2.91
N ARG A 147 4.36 -10.30 -2.58
CA ARG A 147 4.69 -11.71 -2.84
C ARG A 147 4.06 -12.25 -4.14
N ASP A 148 3.19 -11.48 -4.78
CA ASP A 148 2.53 -11.84 -6.04
C ASP A 148 3.37 -11.37 -7.22
N GLU A 149 4.09 -12.32 -7.83
CA GLU A 149 4.93 -12.09 -9.00
C GLU A 149 4.15 -11.47 -10.17
N ALA A 150 2.88 -11.83 -10.37
CA ALA A 150 2.07 -11.29 -11.46
C ALA A 150 1.69 -9.83 -11.23
N ILE A 151 1.49 -9.42 -9.97
CA ILE A 151 1.28 -8.00 -9.62
C ILE A 151 2.58 -7.22 -9.77
N TYR A 152 3.70 -7.79 -9.31
CA TYR A 152 5.01 -7.17 -9.46
C TYR A 152 5.32 -6.86 -10.94
N GLU A 153 5.24 -7.86 -11.81
CA GLU A 153 5.54 -7.71 -13.24
C GLU A 153 4.60 -6.73 -13.95
N ARG A 154 3.30 -6.74 -13.62
CA ARG A 154 2.35 -5.78 -14.19
C ARG A 154 2.62 -4.35 -13.72
N THR A 155 2.96 -4.17 -12.45
CA THR A 155 3.29 -2.84 -11.91
C THR A 155 4.59 -2.33 -12.51
N LEU A 156 5.60 -3.19 -12.62
CA LEU A 156 6.86 -2.88 -13.29
C LEU A 156 6.62 -2.47 -14.76
N ALA A 157 5.77 -3.20 -15.49
CA ALA A 157 5.39 -2.84 -16.84
C ALA A 157 4.67 -1.48 -16.91
N LEU A 158 3.79 -1.17 -15.95
CA LEU A 158 3.14 0.15 -15.86
C LEU A 158 4.15 1.26 -15.60
N CYS A 159 5.06 1.09 -14.65
CA CYS A 159 6.08 2.10 -14.31
C CYS A 159 7.05 2.35 -15.48
N THR A 160 7.43 1.30 -16.21
CA THR A 160 8.34 1.39 -17.36
C THR A 160 7.65 1.91 -18.63
N ALA A 161 6.38 1.54 -18.86
CA ALA A 161 5.56 2.10 -19.93
C ALA A 161 5.17 3.56 -19.67
N SER A 162 5.11 3.98 -18.40
CA SER A 162 4.82 5.35 -17.97
C SER A 162 6.00 6.33 -18.14
N ALA A 163 7.02 5.97 -18.93
CA ALA A 163 7.82 6.95 -19.66
C ALA A 163 6.95 7.65 -20.73
N PHE A 164 5.84 8.28 -20.32
CA PHE A 164 5.01 9.11 -21.19
C PHE A 164 5.51 10.55 -21.17
N PRO A 165 5.56 11.22 -22.35
CA PRO A 165 5.90 12.62 -22.44
C PRO A 165 4.85 13.48 -21.74
N ILE A 166 5.35 14.58 -21.20
CA ILE A 166 4.57 15.72 -20.74
C ILE A 166 3.94 16.38 -21.99
N ASP A 167 2.78 15.89 -22.42
CA ASP A 167 1.87 16.65 -23.27
C ASP A 167 0.51 16.54 -22.55
N GLY A 168 -0.12 17.57 -22.01
CA GLY A 168 -0.02 18.99 -22.19
C GLY A 168 -1.46 19.50 -22.09
N TRP A 169 -1.76 20.16 -20.96
CA TRP A 169 -2.91 21.07 -20.72
C TRP A 169 -4.33 20.47 -20.74
#